data_AF-A0A8I6RMB3-F1
#
_entry.id   AF-A0A8I6RMB3-F1
#
_cell.length_a   1.000
_cell.length_b   1.000
_cell.length_c   1.000
_cell.angle_alpha   90.00
_cell.angle_beta   90.00
_cell.angle_gamma   90.00
#
_symmetry.space_group_name_H-M   'P 1'
#
loop_
_entity.id
_entity.type
_entity.pdbx_description
1 polymer ?
#
loop_
_entity_poly.entity_id
_entity_poly.type
_entity_poly.pdbx_seq_one_letter_code
_entity_poly.pdbx_strand_id
1 'polypeptide(L)'
;MAIMYTFCFCLSVRLGSLIVGLFSMFKYIVFVILAVIWANMPIQETRKFLKPYMEDQNLLFISDQAKLLNEDPRLYSYITLFILVLQLLSTFGELHGAYYCHKYWLLPFVVLEAIHQLFITFLFITMMMLIKENSQDLGLLISTTLAGSFTTIFLFYCLACVIALFQSLKELGLDGLPGKKKPVIQGQEKKPNENSGISRDLVPYLNEFRRYTRYPGYRAPSYPQPAGYGQLIAPIY
;
A
#
# COMPACT_ATOMS: atom_id res chain seq x y z
N MET A 1 18.81 -3.35 21.18
CA MET A 1 17.66 -2.44 20.95
C MET A 1 16.77 -2.85 19.78
N ALA A 2 17.22 -3.71 18.85
CA ALA A 2 16.46 -4.18 17.68
C ALA A 2 15.06 -4.81 17.95
N ILE A 3 14.84 -5.48 19.09
CA ILE A 3 13.56 -6.14 19.40
C ILE A 3 12.44 -5.10 19.60
N MET A 4 12.75 -3.97 20.25
CA MET A 4 11.78 -2.90 20.51
C MET A 4 11.35 -2.21 19.20
N TYR A 5 12.28 -1.99 18.27
CA TYR A 5 11.99 -1.43 16.94
C TYR A 5 11.13 -2.37 16.10
N THR A 6 11.42 -3.68 16.13
CA THR A 6 10.63 -4.68 15.39
C THR A 6 9.22 -4.79 15.94
N PHE A 7 9.06 -4.72 17.27
CA PHE A 7 7.76 -4.80 17.93
C PHE A 7 6.88 -3.57 17.65
N CYS A 8 7.43 -2.35 17.79
CA CYS A 8 6.71 -1.12 17.46
C CYS A 8 6.33 -1.04 15.98
N PHE A 9 7.21 -1.48 15.08
CA PHE A 9 6.94 -1.44 13.63
C PHE A 9 5.87 -2.48 13.23
N CYS A 10 5.99 -3.74 13.68
CA CYS A 10 5.00 -4.77 13.38
C CYS A 10 3.63 -4.47 13.98
N LEU A 11 3.55 -3.97 15.22
CA LEU A 11 2.27 -3.61 15.83
C LEU A 11 1.63 -2.42 15.13
N SER A 12 2.42 -1.41 14.74
CA SER A 12 1.92 -0.25 14.00
C SER A 12 1.38 -0.64 12.63
N VAL A 13 2.10 -1.48 11.88
CA VAL A 13 1.68 -1.95 10.55
C VAL A 13 0.46 -2.86 10.63
N ARG A 14 0.39 -3.74 11.65
CA ARG A 14 -0.77 -4.62 11.86
C ARG A 14 -2.03 -3.82 12.21
N LEU A 15 -1.92 -2.86 13.11
CA LEU A 15 -3.04 -1.98 13.46
C LEU A 15 -3.48 -1.15 12.24
N GLY A 16 -2.52 -0.65 11.45
CA GLY A 16 -2.79 0.06 10.20
C GLY A 16 -3.58 -0.79 9.20
N SER A 17 -3.16 -2.03 8.93
CA SER A 17 -3.91 -2.92 8.03
C SER A 17 -5.28 -3.30 8.59
N LEU A 18 -5.44 -3.43 9.90
CA LEU A 18 -6.76 -3.69 10.50
C LEU A 18 -7.72 -2.52 10.28
N ILE A 19 -7.24 -1.29 10.45
CA ILE A 19 -8.02 -0.06 10.17
C ILE A 19 -8.36 0.02 8.68
N VAL A 20 -7.39 -0.26 7.79
CA VAL A 20 -7.62 -0.29 6.34
C VAL A 20 -8.63 -1.35 5.94
N GLY A 21 -8.56 -2.56 6.49
CA GLY A 21 -9.53 -3.61 6.23
C GLY A 21 -10.94 -3.26 6.70
N LEU A 22 -11.07 -2.60 7.86
CA LEU A 22 -12.36 -2.14 8.37
C LEU A 22 -12.95 -1.01 7.50
N PHE A 23 -12.11 -0.07 7.06
CA PHE A 23 -12.52 0.98 6.13
C PHE A 23 -12.95 0.39 4.76
N SER A 24 -12.19 -0.58 4.26
CA SER A 24 -12.48 -1.27 3.00
C SER A 24 -13.78 -2.09 3.09
N MET A 25 -14.02 -2.76 4.22
CA MET A 25 -15.27 -3.46 4.50
C MET A 25 -16.45 -2.48 4.46
N PHE A 26 -16.35 -1.34 5.13
CA PHE A 26 -17.40 -0.31 5.11
C PHE A 26 -17.65 0.22 3.69
N LYS A 27 -16.57 0.53 2.95
CA LYS A 27 -16.62 0.95 1.54
C LYS A 27 -17.43 -0.04 0.70
N TYR A 28 -17.11 -1.34 0.77
CA TYR A 28 -17.78 -2.36 -0.04
C TYR A 28 -19.23 -2.61 0.39
N ILE A 29 -19.56 -2.52 1.68
CA ILE A 29 -20.96 -2.60 2.13
C ILE A 29 -21.80 -1.49 1.50
N VAL A 30 -21.30 -0.25 1.50
CA VAL A 30 -22.00 0.88 0.87
C VAL A 30 -22.18 0.64 -0.63
N PHE A 31 -21.15 0.17 -1.34
CA PHE A 31 -21.26 -0.14 -2.77
C PHE A 31 -22.22 -1.28 -3.07
N VAL A 32 -22.27 -2.33 -2.23
CA VAL A 32 -23.23 -3.43 -2.39
C VAL A 32 -24.67 -2.92 -2.22
N ILE A 33 -24.93 -2.08 -1.20
CA ILE A 33 -26.26 -1.50 -1.00
C ILE A 33 -26.66 -0.67 -2.22
N LEU A 34 -25.76 0.19 -2.73
CA LEU A 34 -26.01 0.99 -3.93
C LEU A 34 -26.25 0.11 -5.17
N ALA A 35 -25.47 -0.96 -5.33
CA ALA A 35 -25.62 -1.89 -6.45
C ALA A 35 -26.96 -2.66 -6.38
N VAL A 36 -27.41 -3.03 -5.18
CA VAL A 36 -28.73 -3.68 -4.98
C VAL A 36 -29.87 -2.72 -5.29
N ILE A 37 -29.77 -1.46 -4.87
CA ILE A 37 -30.75 -0.42 -5.22
C ILE A 37 -30.78 -0.24 -6.74
N TRP A 38 -29.61 -0.17 -7.38
CA TRP A 38 -29.51 -0.01 -8.83
C TRP A 38 -30.05 -1.22 -9.60
N ALA A 39 -29.80 -2.45 -9.13
CA ALA A 39 -30.29 -3.68 -9.74
C ALA A 39 -31.82 -3.83 -9.65
N ASN A 40 -32.45 -3.27 -8.60
CA ASN A 40 -33.89 -3.29 -8.41
C ASN A 40 -34.63 -2.15 -9.14
N MET A 41 -33.91 -1.17 -9.70
CA MET A 41 -34.53 -0.08 -10.45
C MET A 41 -35.15 -0.63 -11.75
N PRO A 42 -36.38 -0.21 -12.13
CA PRO A 42 -36.99 -0.65 -13.38
C PRO A 42 -36.16 -0.22 -14.59
N ILE A 43 -35.96 -1.15 -15.54
CA ILE A 43 -35.13 -0.96 -16.74
C ILE A 43 -35.47 0.32 -17.51
N GLN A 44 -36.74 0.69 -17.56
CA GLN A 44 -37.19 1.89 -18.28
C GLN A 44 -36.65 3.17 -17.65
N GLU A 45 -36.52 3.23 -16.33
CA GLU A 45 -35.93 4.38 -15.66
C GLU A 45 -34.43 4.40 -15.81
N THR A 46 -33.75 3.25 -15.68
CA THR A 46 -32.31 3.15 -15.92
C THR A 46 -31.95 3.62 -17.32
N ARG A 47 -32.73 3.22 -18.34
CA ARG A 47 -32.50 3.65 -19.72
C ARG A 47 -32.79 5.14 -19.92
N LYS A 48 -33.82 5.71 -19.27
CA LYS A 48 -34.10 7.16 -19.28
C LYS A 48 -32.99 7.97 -18.63
N PHE A 49 -32.42 7.49 -17.51
CA PHE A 49 -31.26 8.11 -16.87
C PHE A 49 -30.03 8.04 -17.75
N LEU A 50 -29.81 6.94 -18.47
CA LEU A 50 -28.60 6.70 -19.25
C LEU A 50 -28.61 7.41 -20.62
N LYS A 51 -29.80 7.60 -21.22
CA LYS A 51 -29.98 8.22 -22.53
C LYS A 51 -29.31 9.60 -22.70
N PRO A 52 -29.49 10.58 -21.79
CA PRO A 52 -28.84 11.88 -21.92
C PRO A 52 -27.32 11.79 -21.86
N TYR A 53 -26.75 10.81 -21.16
CA TYR A 53 -25.29 10.63 -21.10
C TYR A 53 -24.72 9.93 -22.35
N MET A 54 -25.55 9.16 -23.07
CA MET A 54 -25.11 8.46 -24.28
C MET A 54 -25.29 9.27 -25.57
N GLU A 55 -26.36 10.04 -25.70
CA GLU A 55 -26.64 10.80 -26.93
C GLU A 55 -25.76 12.05 -27.07
N ASP A 56 -25.30 12.62 -25.97
CA ASP A 56 -24.60 13.92 -25.98
C ASP A 56 -23.07 13.80 -26.09
N GLN A 57 -22.50 12.60 -25.92
CA GLN A 57 -21.05 12.44 -25.78
C GLN A 57 -20.47 11.57 -26.89
N ASN A 58 -19.54 12.13 -27.66
CA ASN A 58 -18.69 11.43 -28.64
C ASN A 58 -17.68 10.51 -27.93
N LEU A 59 -18.21 9.60 -27.14
CA LEU A 59 -17.50 8.58 -26.41
C LEU A 59 -17.05 7.48 -27.36
N LEU A 60 -16.11 7.78 -28.26
CA LEU A 60 -15.51 6.78 -29.17
C LEU A 60 -15.05 5.52 -28.41
N PHE A 61 -14.61 5.67 -27.16
CA PHE A 61 -14.14 4.55 -26.32
C PHE A 61 -15.21 3.87 -25.46
N ILE A 62 -16.26 4.58 -25.03
CA ILE A 62 -17.35 3.96 -24.24
C ILE A 62 -18.49 3.51 -25.15
N SER A 63 -18.56 3.94 -26.41
CA SER A 63 -19.66 3.61 -27.31
C SER A 63 -19.92 2.11 -27.43
N ASP A 64 -18.88 1.27 -27.43
CA ASP A 64 -19.03 -0.19 -27.47
C ASP A 64 -19.47 -0.77 -26.12
N GLN A 65 -18.94 -0.26 -25.00
CA GLN A 65 -19.37 -0.62 -23.64
C GLN A 65 -20.83 -0.18 -23.39
N ALA A 66 -21.20 0.99 -23.90
CA ALA A 66 -22.50 1.60 -23.78
C ALA A 66 -23.55 0.88 -24.64
N LYS A 67 -23.17 0.42 -25.84
CA LYS A 67 -24.02 -0.45 -26.67
C LYS A 67 -24.32 -1.77 -25.94
N LEU A 68 -23.30 -2.43 -25.40
CA LEU A 68 -23.49 -3.65 -24.60
C LEU A 68 -24.34 -3.39 -23.34
N LEU A 69 -24.14 -2.27 -22.66
CA LEU A 69 -24.92 -1.88 -21.48
C LEU A 69 -26.39 -1.58 -21.82
N ASN A 70 -26.65 -1.09 -23.04
CA ASN A 70 -28.01 -0.83 -23.53
C ASN A 70 -28.75 -2.10 -23.96
N GLU A 71 -28.04 -3.10 -24.46
CA GLU A 71 -28.62 -4.39 -24.85
C GLU A 71 -29.14 -5.13 -23.62
N ASP A 72 -28.32 -5.32 -22.59
CA ASP A 72 -28.71 -6.06 -21.38
C ASP A 72 -28.22 -5.41 -20.06
N PRO A 73 -28.90 -4.35 -19.56
CA PRO A 73 -28.49 -3.64 -18.34
C PRO A 73 -28.54 -4.54 -17.09
N ARG A 74 -29.38 -5.57 -17.09
CA ARG A 74 -29.49 -6.53 -15.98
C ARG A 74 -28.24 -7.42 -15.85
N LEU A 75 -27.67 -7.85 -16.97
CA LEU A 75 -26.49 -8.71 -16.94
C LEU A 75 -25.29 -7.97 -16.34
N TYR A 76 -25.13 -6.69 -16.71
CA TYR A 76 -24.10 -5.83 -16.15
C TYR A 76 -24.27 -5.59 -14.63
N SER A 77 -25.50 -5.39 -14.16
CA SER A 77 -25.77 -5.21 -12.73
C SER A 77 -25.46 -6.47 -11.92
N TYR A 78 -25.83 -7.66 -12.43
CA TYR A 78 -25.51 -8.93 -11.78
C TYR A 78 -24.00 -9.20 -11.75
N ILE A 79 -23.27 -8.94 -12.84
CA ILE A 79 -21.81 -9.09 -12.88
C ILE A 79 -21.15 -8.15 -11.88
N THR A 80 -21.55 -6.88 -11.87
CA THR A 80 -21.03 -5.87 -10.93
C THR A 80 -21.28 -6.30 -9.47
N LEU A 81 -22.49 -6.77 -9.16
CA LEU A 81 -22.84 -7.27 -7.83
C LEU A 81 -21.98 -8.51 -7.46
N PHE A 82 -21.78 -9.44 -8.38
CA PHE A 82 -20.93 -10.60 -8.16
C PHE A 82 -19.48 -10.22 -7.83
N ILE A 83 -18.90 -9.27 -8.58
CA ILE A 83 -17.55 -8.75 -8.32
C ILE A 83 -17.47 -8.07 -6.94
N LEU A 84 -18.47 -7.25 -6.59
CA LEU A 84 -18.53 -6.56 -5.29
C LEU A 84 -18.61 -7.55 -4.11
N VAL A 85 -19.37 -8.65 -4.27
CA VAL A 85 -19.45 -9.71 -3.26
C VAL A 85 -18.12 -10.43 -3.11
N LEU A 86 -17.41 -10.73 -4.21
CA LEU A 86 -16.06 -11.31 -4.15
C LEU A 86 -15.07 -10.38 -3.45
N GLN A 87 -15.14 -9.07 -3.71
CA GLN A 87 -14.31 -8.07 -3.04
C GLN A 87 -14.64 -7.99 -1.54
N LEU A 88 -15.93 -8.01 -1.17
CA LEU A 88 -16.34 -8.07 0.23
C LEU A 88 -15.79 -9.34 0.92
N LEU A 89 -15.88 -10.51 0.30
CA LEU A 89 -15.27 -11.74 0.83
C LEU A 89 -13.75 -11.61 0.99
N SER A 90 -13.08 -10.93 0.06
CA SER A 90 -11.64 -10.68 0.17
C SER A 90 -11.28 -9.78 1.36
N THR A 91 -12.13 -8.81 1.74
CA THR A 91 -11.90 -7.99 2.94
C THR A 91 -11.97 -8.79 4.24
N PHE A 92 -12.86 -9.79 4.32
CA PHE A 92 -12.86 -10.72 5.45
C PHE A 92 -11.56 -11.53 5.51
N GLY A 93 -11.02 -11.91 4.34
CA GLY A 93 -9.71 -12.56 4.22
C GLY A 93 -8.56 -11.68 4.71
N GLU A 94 -8.58 -10.38 4.40
CA GLU A 94 -7.61 -9.41 4.92
C GLU A 94 -7.71 -9.29 6.45
N LEU A 95 -8.92 -9.09 6.99
CA LEU A 95 -9.12 -8.94 8.43
C LEU A 95 -8.67 -10.21 9.19
N HIS A 96 -9.03 -11.38 8.67
CA HIS A 96 -8.59 -12.66 9.21
C HIS A 96 -7.06 -12.84 9.08
N GLY A 97 -6.48 -12.49 7.94
CA GLY A 97 -5.04 -12.58 7.71
C GLY A 97 -4.22 -11.60 8.54
N ALA A 98 -4.75 -10.41 8.82
CA ALA A 98 -4.15 -9.42 9.72
C ALA A 98 -4.28 -9.84 11.20
N TYR A 99 -5.36 -10.53 11.56
CA TYR A 99 -5.56 -11.07 12.90
C TYR A 99 -4.67 -12.30 13.17
N TYR A 100 -4.62 -13.28 12.27
CA TYR A 100 -3.83 -14.51 12.44
C TYR A 100 -2.43 -14.47 11.84
N CYS A 101 -2.04 -13.37 11.20
CA CYS A 101 -0.72 -13.20 10.57
C CYS A 101 -0.40 -14.25 9.49
N HIS A 102 -1.40 -14.78 8.78
CA HIS A 102 -1.20 -15.77 7.71
C HIS A 102 -1.08 -15.11 6.32
N LYS A 103 0.13 -15.18 5.74
CA LYS A 103 0.47 -14.58 4.44
C LYS A 103 -0.45 -14.96 3.26
N TYR A 104 -0.95 -16.20 3.22
CA TYR A 104 -1.73 -16.70 2.09
C TYR A 104 -3.12 -16.06 2.00
N TRP A 105 -3.68 -15.62 3.14
CA TRP A 105 -5.00 -15.00 3.19
C TRP A 105 -4.97 -13.52 2.77
N LEU A 106 -3.82 -12.85 2.88
CA LEU A 106 -3.65 -11.47 2.42
C LEU A 106 -3.52 -11.35 0.89
N LEU A 107 -2.96 -12.37 0.24
CA LEU A 107 -2.65 -12.32 -1.19
C LEU A 107 -3.87 -12.07 -2.11
N PRO A 108 -5.01 -12.81 -1.98
CA PRO A 108 -6.17 -12.56 -2.85
C PRO A 108 -6.73 -11.16 -2.69
N PHE A 109 -6.71 -10.61 -1.47
CA PHE A 109 -7.14 -9.23 -1.21
C PHE A 109 -6.24 -8.22 -1.92
N VAL A 110 -4.92 -8.33 -1.79
CA VAL A 110 -3.97 -7.40 -2.44
C VAL A 110 -4.13 -7.41 -3.96
N VAL A 111 -4.32 -8.58 -4.58
CA VAL A 111 -4.49 -8.70 -6.04
C VAL A 111 -5.82 -8.09 -6.48
N LEU A 112 -6.93 -8.42 -5.80
CA LEU A 112 -8.25 -7.89 -6.14
C LEU A 112 -8.34 -6.37 -5.94
N GLU A 113 -7.80 -5.85 -4.84
CA GLU A 113 -7.79 -4.42 -4.56
C GLU A 113 -6.89 -3.67 -5.57
N ALA A 114 -5.76 -4.25 -5.99
CA ALA A 114 -4.91 -3.66 -7.02
C ALA A 114 -5.62 -3.59 -8.39
N ILE A 115 -6.30 -4.65 -8.81
CA ILE A 115 -7.08 -4.65 -10.06
C ILE A 115 -8.21 -3.62 -9.99
N HIS A 116 -8.92 -3.58 -8.87
CA HIS A 116 -9.99 -2.61 -8.65
C HIS A 116 -9.47 -1.17 -8.66
N GLN A 117 -8.29 -0.93 -8.07
CA GLN A 117 -7.65 0.37 -8.06
C GLN A 117 -7.26 0.84 -9.47
N LEU A 118 -6.76 -0.06 -10.32
CA LEU A 118 -6.50 0.24 -11.74
C LEU A 118 -7.79 0.55 -12.52
N PHE A 119 -8.89 -0.12 -12.19
CA PHE A 119 -10.18 0.17 -12.81
C PHE A 119 -10.71 1.55 -12.39
N ILE A 120 -10.59 1.92 -11.10
CA ILE A 120 -10.96 3.25 -10.60
C ILE A 120 -10.13 4.35 -11.26
N THR A 121 -8.81 4.16 -11.40
CA THR A 121 -7.97 5.17 -12.07
C THR A 121 -8.34 5.33 -13.54
N PHE A 122 -8.64 4.23 -14.23
CA PHE A 122 -9.13 4.27 -15.60
C PHE A 122 -10.48 5.01 -15.71
N LEU A 123 -11.43 4.73 -14.82
CA LEU A 123 -12.70 5.45 -14.75
C LEU A 123 -12.50 6.94 -14.46
N PHE A 124 -11.59 7.28 -13.55
CA PHE A 124 -11.28 8.67 -13.22
C PHE A 124 -10.71 9.43 -14.41
N ILE A 125 -9.77 8.84 -15.17
CA ILE A 125 -9.23 9.45 -16.40
C ILE A 125 -10.34 9.64 -17.42
N THR A 126 -11.20 8.64 -17.58
CA THR A 126 -12.33 8.69 -18.52
C THR A 126 -13.31 9.79 -18.15
N MET A 127 -13.69 9.89 -16.87
CA MET A 127 -14.53 10.98 -16.35
C MET A 127 -13.91 12.35 -16.56
N MET A 128 -12.58 12.48 -16.46
CA MET A 128 -11.90 13.75 -16.71
C MET A 128 -11.93 14.18 -18.16
N MET A 129 -11.72 13.24 -19.09
CA MET A 129 -11.89 13.51 -20.51
C MET A 129 -13.33 13.94 -20.82
N LEU A 130 -14.30 13.34 -20.13
CA LEU A 130 -15.73 13.62 -20.26
C LEU A 130 -16.10 15.04 -19.85
N ILE A 131 -15.67 15.45 -18.65
CA ILE A 131 -15.96 16.77 -18.10
C ILE A 131 -15.31 17.84 -18.98
N LYS A 132 -14.11 17.58 -19.50
CA LYS A 132 -13.41 18.52 -20.37
C LYS A 132 -14.17 18.83 -21.67
N GLU A 133 -14.86 17.83 -22.25
CA GLU A 133 -15.64 18.03 -23.47
C GLU A 133 -17.02 18.67 -23.19
N ASN A 134 -17.65 18.31 -22.07
CA ASN A 134 -19.03 18.72 -21.78
C ASN A 134 -19.16 20.02 -20.98
N SER A 135 -18.12 20.42 -20.24
CA SER A 135 -18.20 21.53 -19.29
C SER A 135 -17.10 22.55 -19.55
N GLN A 136 -17.50 23.76 -19.94
CA GLN A 136 -16.58 24.90 -20.04
C GLN A 136 -16.26 25.53 -18.68
N ASP A 137 -16.86 25.04 -17.59
CA ASP A 137 -16.61 25.52 -16.25
C ASP A 137 -15.28 25.03 -15.69
N LEU A 138 -14.26 25.89 -15.82
CA LEU A 138 -12.91 25.65 -15.32
C LEU A 138 -12.88 25.28 -13.82
N GLY A 139 -13.77 25.87 -13.02
CA GLY A 139 -13.85 25.61 -11.58
C GLY A 139 -14.25 24.17 -11.23
N LEU A 140 -15.23 23.60 -11.94
CA LEU A 140 -15.70 22.23 -11.70
C LEU A 140 -14.64 21.20 -12.13
N LEU A 141 -13.90 21.50 -13.20
CA LEU A 141 -12.79 20.68 -13.66
C LEU A 141 -11.66 20.64 -12.62
N ILE A 142 -11.27 21.80 -12.07
CA ILE A 142 -10.20 21.89 -11.05
C ILE A 142 -10.63 21.20 -9.75
N SER A 143 -11.86 21.40 -9.28
CA SER A 143 -12.32 20.80 -8.02
C SER A 143 -12.42 19.27 -8.14
N THR A 144 -12.95 18.76 -9.25
CA THR A 144 -13.11 17.31 -9.46
C THR A 144 -11.75 16.62 -9.66
N THR A 145 -10.81 17.25 -10.38
CA THR A 145 -9.44 16.70 -10.54
C THR A 145 -8.71 16.60 -9.22
N LEU A 146 -8.77 17.65 -8.39
CA LEU A 146 -8.17 17.65 -7.06
C LEU A 146 -8.80 16.58 -6.17
N ALA A 147 -10.14 16.57 -6.05
CA ALA A 147 -10.85 15.61 -5.22
C ALA A 147 -10.54 14.17 -5.61
N GLY A 148 -10.67 13.81 -6.90
CA GLY A 148 -10.41 12.45 -7.34
C GLY A 148 -8.93 12.04 -7.27
N SER A 149 -8.00 12.98 -7.45
CA SER A 149 -6.57 12.71 -7.25
C SER A 149 -6.26 12.40 -5.78
N PHE A 150 -6.79 13.19 -4.85
CA PHE A 150 -6.62 12.93 -3.40
C PHE A 150 -7.24 11.59 -3.00
N THR A 151 -8.45 11.28 -3.48
CA THR A 151 -9.08 9.97 -3.23
C THR A 151 -8.26 8.82 -3.79
N THR A 152 -7.73 8.95 -5.01
CA THR A 152 -6.90 7.93 -5.65
C THR A 152 -5.60 7.69 -4.88
N ILE A 153 -4.89 8.75 -4.49
CA ILE A 153 -3.65 8.66 -3.70
C ILE A 153 -3.93 8.00 -2.34
N PHE A 154 -5.01 8.39 -1.68
CA PHE A 154 -5.41 7.79 -0.40
C PHE A 154 -5.66 6.28 -0.52
N LEU A 155 -6.35 5.85 -1.57
CA LEU A 155 -6.58 4.42 -1.83
C LEU A 155 -5.28 3.66 -2.14
N PHE A 156 -4.35 4.26 -2.89
CA PHE A 156 -3.01 3.67 -3.11
C PHE A 156 -2.21 3.57 -1.81
N TYR A 157 -2.34 4.55 -0.91
CA TYR A 157 -1.72 4.50 0.41
C TYR A 157 -2.27 3.33 1.24
N CYS A 158 -3.59 3.13 1.26
CA CYS A 158 -4.21 1.97 1.91
C CYS A 158 -3.65 0.65 1.36
N LEU A 159 -3.57 0.50 0.03
CA LEU A 159 -2.98 -0.69 -0.60
C LEU A 159 -1.51 -0.90 -0.19
N ALA A 160 -0.72 0.18 -0.14
CA ALA A 160 0.67 0.12 0.28
C ALA A 160 0.83 -0.35 1.74
N CYS A 161 -0.09 0.03 2.64
CA CYS A 161 -0.10 -0.46 4.03
C CYS A 161 -0.25 -1.99 4.10
N VAL A 162 -1.14 -2.56 3.28
CA VAL A 162 -1.37 -4.02 3.26
C VAL A 162 -0.18 -4.75 2.61
N ILE A 163 0.41 -4.17 1.56
CA ILE A 163 1.65 -4.68 0.96
C ILE A 163 2.79 -4.66 1.99
N ALA A 164 2.92 -3.60 2.78
CA ALA A 164 3.94 -3.51 3.83
C ALA A 164 3.74 -4.60 4.92
N LEU A 165 2.49 -4.88 5.30
CA LEU A 165 2.18 -6.00 6.20
C LEU A 165 2.56 -7.34 5.56
N PHE A 166 2.23 -7.55 4.30
CA PHE A 166 2.59 -8.77 3.56
C PHE A 166 4.11 -8.97 3.48
N GLN A 167 4.87 -7.91 3.21
CA GLN A 167 6.34 -7.95 3.21
C GLN A 167 6.91 -8.29 4.58
N SER A 168 6.39 -7.64 5.64
CA SER A 168 6.80 -7.90 7.02
C SER A 168 6.57 -9.37 7.41
N LEU A 169 5.40 -9.92 7.06
CA LEU A 169 5.06 -11.32 7.30
C LEU A 169 5.92 -12.29 6.48
N LYS A 170 6.30 -11.91 5.25
CA LYS A 170 7.20 -12.72 4.41
C LYS A 170 8.60 -12.81 5.02
N GLU A 171 9.12 -11.71 5.57
CA GLU A 171 10.42 -11.69 6.24
C GLU A 171 10.39 -12.54 7.52
N LEU A 172 9.36 -12.39 8.35
CA LEU A 172 9.15 -13.19 9.57
C LEU A 172 8.97 -14.70 9.27
N GLY A 173 8.28 -15.05 8.19
CA GLY A 173 7.99 -16.43 7.80
C GLY A 173 9.15 -17.16 7.09
N LEU A 174 10.23 -16.47 6.74
CA LEU A 174 11.42 -17.06 6.10
C LEU A 174 12.47 -17.59 7.08
N ASP A 175 12.29 -17.33 8.39
CA ASP A 175 13.13 -17.87 9.46
C ASP A 175 12.57 -19.20 10.05
N GLY A 176 11.40 -19.65 9.58
CA GLY A 176 10.72 -20.88 10.03
C GLY A 176 11.10 -22.17 9.32
N LEU A 177 12.09 -22.16 8.42
CA LEU A 177 12.69 -23.39 7.88
C LEU A 177 13.95 -23.74 8.70
N PRO A 178 13.91 -24.77 9.57
CA PRO A 178 15.12 -25.27 10.22
C PRO A 178 15.99 -25.94 9.15
N GLY A 179 16.92 -25.21 8.51
CA GLY A 179 17.79 -25.88 7.55
C GLY A 179 18.66 -25.07 6.60
N LYS A 180 18.64 -23.74 6.59
CA LYS A 180 19.62 -22.99 5.77
C LYS A 180 20.16 -21.78 6.50
N LYS A 181 21.26 -21.99 7.21
CA LYS A 181 22.25 -20.95 7.51
C LYS A 181 22.57 -20.25 6.18
N LYS A 182 22.10 -19.02 5.97
CA LYS A 182 22.65 -18.18 4.91
C LYS A 182 24.15 -18.03 5.22
N PRO A 183 25.06 -18.32 4.27
CA PRO A 183 26.46 -18.00 4.46
C PRO A 183 26.53 -16.48 4.60
N VAL A 184 26.96 -16.04 5.79
CA VAL A 184 27.42 -14.69 6.00
C VAL A 184 28.52 -14.46 4.97
N ILE A 185 28.26 -13.57 4.02
CA ILE A 185 29.30 -13.01 3.17
C ILE A 185 30.21 -12.21 4.11
N GLN A 186 31.19 -12.91 4.70
CA GLN A 186 32.41 -12.29 5.18
C GLN A 186 33.12 -11.77 3.93
N GLY A 187 32.91 -10.49 3.63
CA GLY A 187 33.93 -9.73 2.92
C GLY A 187 35.19 -9.83 3.74
N GLN A 188 36.14 -10.63 3.26
CA GLN A 188 37.54 -10.50 3.66
C GLN A 188 37.97 -9.08 3.31
N GLU A 189 38.06 -8.22 4.31
CA GLU A 189 38.89 -7.04 4.23
C GLU A 189 40.06 -7.25 5.19
N LYS A 190 41.26 -7.14 4.61
CA LYS A 190 42.58 -7.41 5.17
C LYS A 190 42.72 -7.00 6.63
N LYS A 191 43.37 -7.85 7.43
CA LYS A 191 44.01 -7.49 8.71
C LYS A 191 44.95 -6.29 8.50
N PRO A 192 44.84 -5.20 9.28
CA PRO A 192 45.99 -4.49 9.79
C PRO A 192 46.30 -4.98 11.21
N ASN A 193 47.57 -4.84 11.55
CA ASN A 193 48.25 -5.39 12.70
C ASN A 193 47.53 -5.28 14.05
N GLU A 194 47.65 -6.40 14.75
CA GLU A 194 47.68 -6.59 16.19
C GLU A 194 48.57 -5.51 16.86
N ASN A 195 47.93 -4.57 17.58
CA ASN A 195 48.41 -3.92 18.82
C ASN A 195 47.65 -2.61 19.07
N SER A 196 46.43 -2.72 19.59
CA SER A 196 45.90 -1.72 20.53
C SER A 196 44.72 -2.34 21.27
N GLY A 197 44.84 -2.39 22.59
CA GLY A 197 43.79 -2.87 23.49
C GLY A 197 42.59 -1.93 23.42
N ILE A 198 41.61 -2.26 22.58
CA ILE A 198 40.32 -1.58 22.51
C ILE A 198 39.30 -2.53 23.14
N SER A 199 38.66 -2.05 24.21
CA SER A 199 37.65 -2.76 25.01
C SER A 199 36.62 -3.50 24.15
N ARG A 200 36.42 -4.79 24.49
CA ARG A 200 35.47 -5.72 23.85
C ARG A 200 33.99 -5.32 23.95
N ASP A 201 33.67 -4.23 24.65
CA ASP A 201 32.29 -3.79 24.87
C ASP A 201 31.74 -2.85 23.78
N LEU A 202 32.56 -2.43 22.80
CA LEU A 202 32.15 -1.51 21.73
C LEU A 202 31.89 -2.18 20.37
N VAL A 203 31.88 -3.52 20.32
CA VAL A 203 31.58 -4.30 19.10
C VAL A 203 30.07 -4.42 18.78
N PRO A 204 29.12 -4.39 19.74
CA PRO A 204 27.70 -4.51 19.41
C PRO A 204 27.13 -3.29 18.67
N TYR A 205 27.68 -2.10 18.89
CA TYR A 205 27.16 -0.84 18.33
C TYR A 205 27.58 -0.58 16.88
N LEU A 206 28.77 -1.04 16.47
CA LEU A 206 29.30 -0.83 15.12
C LEU A 206 28.55 -1.63 14.04
N ASN A 207 27.99 -2.79 14.40
CA ASN A 207 27.15 -3.58 13.50
C ASN A 207 25.72 -3.03 13.36
N GLU A 208 25.26 -2.21 14.30
CA GLU A 208 23.96 -1.52 14.20
C GLU A 208 24.08 -0.33 13.22
N PHE A 209 25.19 0.41 13.23
CA PHE A 209 25.47 1.48 12.26
C PHE A 209 25.55 1.03 10.80
N ARG A 210 26.05 -0.19 10.53
CA ARG A 210 26.17 -0.73 9.16
C ARG A 210 24.81 -1.05 8.52
N ARG A 211 23.71 -1.16 9.30
CA ARG A 211 22.36 -1.33 8.75
C ARG A 211 21.70 0.00 8.34
N TYR A 212 22.12 1.12 8.92
CA TYR A 212 21.54 2.44 8.62
C TYR A 212 22.15 3.12 7.38
N THR A 213 23.36 2.75 6.96
CA THR A 213 24.00 3.30 5.74
C THR A 213 23.48 2.72 4.44
N ARG A 214 22.49 1.80 4.47
CA ARG A 214 21.87 1.23 3.26
C ARG A 214 20.59 1.98 2.81
N TYR A 215 20.31 3.14 3.39
CA TYR A 215 19.33 4.10 2.85
C TYR A 215 20.06 5.25 2.14
N PRO A 216 19.84 5.47 0.83
CA PRO A 216 20.42 6.61 0.14
C PRO A 216 19.73 7.90 0.66
N GLY A 217 20.43 8.69 1.48
CA GLY A 217 19.98 10.02 1.88
C GLY A 217 20.22 10.44 3.35
N TYR A 218 20.70 9.57 4.23
CA TYR A 218 20.91 9.94 5.64
C TYR A 218 22.30 10.55 5.87
N ARG A 219 22.36 11.86 6.16
CA ARG A 219 23.57 12.57 6.62
C ARG A 219 23.62 12.49 8.15
N ALA A 220 24.64 11.84 8.70
CA ALA A 220 24.78 11.71 10.15
C ALA A 220 25.04 13.08 10.81
N PRO A 221 24.47 13.37 11.99
CA PRO A 221 24.75 14.58 12.74
C PRO A 221 26.21 14.56 13.28
N SER A 222 26.93 15.65 13.06
CA SER A 222 28.28 15.88 13.56
C SER A 222 28.25 16.18 15.06
N TYR A 223 28.75 15.26 15.88
CA TYR A 223 28.97 15.52 17.30
C TYR A 223 30.30 16.26 17.52
N PRO A 224 30.35 17.26 18.43
CA PRO A 224 31.58 17.95 18.78
C PRO A 224 32.53 17.01 19.55
N GLN A 225 33.81 16.99 19.17
CA GLN A 225 34.84 16.21 19.83
C GLN A 225 35.19 16.79 21.22
N PRO A 226 35.31 15.96 22.27
CA PRO A 226 35.84 16.40 23.56
C PRO A 226 37.35 16.61 23.48
N ALA A 227 37.81 17.76 23.98
CA ALA A 227 39.20 18.16 24.02
C ALA A 227 40.00 17.37 25.09
N GLY A 228 41.10 16.74 24.64
CA GLY A 228 42.38 16.61 25.35
C GLY A 228 42.41 16.01 26.76
N TYR A 229 42.82 14.74 26.86
CA TYR A 229 43.52 14.23 28.06
C TYR A 229 45.03 14.17 27.78
N GLY A 230 45.78 15.04 28.46
CA GLY A 230 47.24 15.07 28.42
C GLY A 230 47.87 13.89 29.15
N GLN A 231 48.83 13.24 28.50
CA GLN A 231 49.74 12.27 29.09
C GLN A 231 50.77 12.99 29.97
N LEU A 232 50.86 12.65 31.27
CA LEU A 232 52.04 12.92 32.09
C LEU A 232 52.83 11.63 32.30
N ILE A 233 54.05 11.63 31.77
CA ILE A 233 55.07 10.60 31.95
C ILE A 233 55.85 10.94 33.23
N ALA A 234 55.97 10.01 34.16
CA ALA A 234 56.84 10.12 35.33
C ALA A 234 58.28 9.66 34.97
N PRO A 235 59.34 10.37 35.36
CA PRO A 235 60.70 9.89 35.22
C PRO A 235 61.12 9.03 36.42
N ILE A 236 61.80 7.94 36.09
CA ILE A 236 62.54 7.07 37.00
C ILE A 236 63.90 7.73 37.27
N TYR A 237 64.23 7.98 38.55
CA TYR A 237 65.58 7.89 39.14
C TYR A 237 65.45 7.67 40.64
#